data_AF-A0A170YR40-F1
#
_entry.id   AF-A0A170YR40-F1
#
_cell.length_a   1.000
_cell.length_b   1.000
_cell.length_c   1.000
_cell.angle_alpha   90.00
_cell.angle_beta   90.00
_cell.angle_gamma   90.00
#
_symmetry.space_group_name_H-M   'P 1'
#
loop_
_entity.id
_entity.type
_entity.pdbx_description
1 polymer ?
#
loop_
_entity_poly.entity_id
_entity_poly.type
_entity_poly.pdbx_seq_one_letter_code
_entity_poly.pdbx_strand_id
1 'polypeptide(L)' 'MQLIAHATGRPITHRLGTASARLPTAEDAKLPQPDPAGVPHEPPVVMTAEFIDSEGAVAEYGVGIGGPGRTGRTEPEVTR' A
#
# COMPACT_ATOMS: atom_id res chain seq x y z
N MET A 1 -9.75 3.57 7.42
CA MET A 1 -8.88 3.02 8.49
C MET A 1 -9.60 2.83 9.83
N GLN A 2 -10.86 3.23 9.93
CA GLN A 2 -11.59 3.22 11.19
C GLN A 2 -11.82 1.84 11.81
N LEU A 3 -11.80 0.72 11.06
CA LEU A 3 -12.13 -0.59 11.63
C LEU A 3 -11.10 -1.06 12.68
N ILE A 4 -9.80 -0.99 12.36
CA ILE A 4 -8.73 -1.40 13.30
C ILE A 4 -8.72 -0.47 14.50
N ALA A 5 -8.79 0.84 14.26
CA ALA A 5 -8.87 1.84 15.33
C ALA A 5 -10.09 1.63 16.24
N HIS A 6 -11.24 1.30 15.66
CA HIS A 6 -12.48 1.06 16.40
C HIS A 6 -12.43 -0.24 17.21
N ALA A 7 -11.93 -1.32 16.61
CA ALA A 7 -11.82 -2.63 17.27
C ALA A 7 -10.81 -2.63 18.43
N THR A 8 -9.74 -1.83 18.31
CA THR A 8 -8.68 -1.74 19.33
C THR A 8 -8.88 -0.61 20.34
N GLY A 9 -9.80 0.32 20.06
CA GLY A 9 -9.95 1.56 20.82
C GLY A 9 -8.76 2.52 20.68
N ARG A 10 -7.86 2.29 19.71
CA ARG A 10 -6.62 3.05 19.50
C ARG A 10 -6.70 3.83 18.19
N PRO A 11 -6.95 5.14 18.21
CA PRO A 11 -7.06 5.92 16.98
C PRO A 11 -5.71 5.98 16.25
N ILE A 12 -5.75 5.84 14.92
CA ILE A 12 -4.60 6.10 14.06
C ILE A 12 -4.40 7.62 13.97
N THR A 13 -3.19 8.10 14.27
CA THR A 13 -2.84 9.53 14.29
C THR A 13 -2.03 9.94 13.07
N HIS A 14 -1.17 9.06 12.57
CA HIS A 14 -0.28 9.35 11.46
C HIS A 14 -0.19 8.18 10.49
N ARG A 15 0.10 8.51 9.24
CA ARG A 15 0.44 7.55 8.20
C ARG A 15 1.78 7.96 7.57
N LEU A 16 2.75 7.07 7.59
CA LEU A 16 3.97 7.22 6.80
C LEU A 16 3.88 6.33 5.58
N GLY A 17 4.18 6.88 4.41
CA GLY A 17 4.19 6.12 3.17
C GLY A 17 5.46 6.36 2.39
N THR A 18 5.99 5.31 1.78
CA THR A 18 7.08 5.41 0.79
C THR A 18 6.65 4.78 -0.52
N ALA A 19 7.23 5.27 -1.61
CA ALA A 19 7.09 4.68 -2.94
C ALA A 19 8.46 4.58 -3.59
N SER A 20 8.78 3.42 -4.16
CA SER A 20 10.06 3.15 -4.81
C SER A 20 9.86 2.23 -6.01
N ALA A 21 10.78 2.26 -6.98
CA ALA A 21 10.82 1.27 -8.04
C ALA A 21 11.82 0.17 -7.66
N ARG A 22 11.55 -1.08 -8.07
CA ARG A 22 12.52 -2.18 -7.96
C ARG A 22 12.60 -2.99 -9.24
N LEU A 23 13.64 -3.80 -9.38
CA LEU A 23 13.73 -4.76 -10.48
C LEU A 23 12.54 -5.75 -10.43
N PRO A 24 11.91 -6.06 -11.58
CA PRO A 24 10.89 -7.09 -11.67
C PRO A 24 11.42 -8.46 -11.26
N THR A 25 10.56 -9.26 -10.66
CA THR A 25 10.80 -10.66 -10.29
C THR A 25 9.76 -11.55 -10.98
N ALA A 26 10.03 -12.84 -11.07
CA ALA A 26 9.08 -13.79 -11.65
C ALA A 26 7.73 -13.83 -10.90
N GLU A 27 7.71 -13.49 -9.61
CA GLU A 27 6.47 -13.42 -8.82
C GLU A 27 5.57 -12.24 -9.23
N ASP A 28 6.13 -11.16 -9.78
CA ASP A 28 5.35 -10.00 -10.23
C ASP A 28 4.40 -10.35 -11.39
N ALA A 29 4.75 -11.35 -12.19
CA ALA A 29 3.89 -11.87 -13.25
C ALA A 29 2.63 -12.59 -12.73
N LYS A 30 2.60 -12.95 -11.44
CA LYS A 30 1.48 -13.65 -10.80
C LYS A 30 0.53 -12.72 -10.05
N LEU A 31 0.85 -11.43 -9.96
CA LEU A 31 -0.01 -10.47 -9.28
C LEU A 31 -1.36 -10.35 -9.99
N PRO A 32 -2.49 -10.23 -9.25
CA PRO A 32 -3.83 -10.14 -9.83
C PRO A 32 -3.93 -9.01 -10.87
N GLN A 33 -4.72 -9.24 -11.93
CA GLN A 33 -4.77 -8.40 -13.14
C GLN A 33 -3.38 -8.22 -13.82
N PRO A 34 -2.65 -9.31 -14.11
CA PRO A 34 -1.44 -9.20 -14.92
C PRO A 34 -1.81 -8.73 -16.33
N ASP A 35 -0.90 -8.01 -16.98
CA ASP A 35 -1.03 -7.74 -18.42
C ASP A 35 -1.15 -9.09 -19.14
N PRO A 36 -2.24 -9.37 -19.89
CA PRO A 36 -2.39 -10.63 -20.61
C PRO A 36 -1.27 -10.91 -21.62
N ALA A 37 -0.42 -9.91 -21.95
CA ALA A 37 0.68 -10.04 -22.90
C ALA A 37 1.98 -10.67 -22.37
N GLY A 38 2.12 -10.95 -21.06
CA GLY A 38 3.27 -11.68 -20.52
C GLY A 38 4.13 -10.92 -19.51
N VAL A 39 5.32 -11.47 -19.24
CA VAL A 39 6.21 -11.09 -18.12
C VAL A 39 6.38 -9.57 -18.01
N PRO A 40 6.20 -8.95 -16.82
CA PRO A 40 6.41 -7.52 -16.65
C PRO A 40 7.86 -7.15 -17.00
N HIS A 41 8.05 -6.48 -18.13
CA HIS A 41 9.36 -5.97 -18.55
C HIS A 41 9.72 -4.65 -17.86
N GLU A 42 8.73 -3.99 -17.29
CA GLU A 42 8.87 -2.67 -16.67
C GLU A 42 8.92 -2.78 -15.14
N PRO A 43 9.75 -1.96 -14.47
CA PRO A 43 9.88 -1.95 -13.01
C PRO A 43 8.54 -1.72 -12.30
N PRO A 44 8.12 -2.62 -11.37
CA PRO A 44 6.98 -2.33 -10.52
C PRO A 44 7.30 -1.20 -9.54
N VAL A 45 6.25 -0.48 -9.13
CA VAL A 45 6.29 0.45 -8.01
C VAL A 45 5.90 -0.29 -6.74
N VAL A 46 6.79 -0.27 -5.75
CA VAL A 46 6.55 -0.79 -4.41
C VAL A 46 6.17 0.37 -3.50
N MET A 47 5.01 0.25 -2.88
CA MET A 47 4.47 1.22 -1.93
C MET A 47 4.43 0.58 -0.56
N THR A 48 4.89 1.30 0.46
CA THR A 48 4.70 0.89 1.86
C THR A 48 3.84 1.91 2.57
N ALA A 49 3.09 1.46 3.58
CA ALA A 49 2.29 2.30 4.44
C ALA A 49 2.37 1.80 5.88
N GLU A 50 2.79 2.67 6.78
CA GLU A 50 2.75 2.46 8.23
C GLU A 50 1.65 3.33 8.82
N PHE A 51 0.77 2.73 9.60
CA PHE A 51 -0.28 3.42 10.33
C PHE A 51 0.05 3.40 11.81
N ILE A 52 0.22 4.58 12.38
CA ILE A 52 0.72 4.78 13.75
C ILE A 52 -0.44 5.20 14.64
N ASP A 53 -0.62 4.54 15.78
CA ASP A 53 -1.66 4.85 16.75
C ASP A 53 -1.30 6.06 17.65
N SER A 54 -2.19 6.43 18.57
CA SER A 54 -1.98 7.53 19.50
C SER A 54 -0.88 7.29 20.55
N GLU A 55 -0.44 6.05 20.74
CA GLU A 55 0.67 5.69 21.63
C GLU A 55 2.01 5.68 20.87
N GLY A 56 2.00 5.94 19.56
CA GLY A 56 3.18 5.87 18.70
C GLY A 56 3.52 4.47 18.22
N ALA A 57 2.65 3.48 18.44
CA ALA A 57 2.86 2.11 17.98
C ALA A 57 2.35 1.91 16.55
N VAL A 58 3.01 1.02 15.78
CA VAL A 58 2.54 0.62 14.45
C VAL A 58 1.36 -0.32 14.60
N ALA A 59 0.17 0.16 14.21
CA ALA A 59 -1.07 -0.61 14.23
C ALA A 59 -1.24 -1.46 12.96
N GLU A 60 -0.72 -0.99 11.82
CA GLU A 60 -0.74 -1.72 10.55
C GLU A 60 0.49 -1.37 9.70
N TYR A 61 1.05 -2.39 9.05
CA TYR A 61 2.06 -2.24 8.01
C TYR A 61 1.57 -2.89 6.71
N GLY A 62 1.39 -2.09 5.67
CA GLY A 62 0.92 -2.52 4.36
C GLY A 62 2.00 -2.40 3.29
N VAL A 63 2.06 -3.40 2.40
CA VAL A 63 2.89 -3.37 1.19
C VAL A 63 1.97 -3.53 -0.03
N GLY A 64 2.03 -2.57 -0.95
CA GLY A 64 1.35 -2.61 -2.23
C GLY A 64 2.36 -2.69 -3.38
N ILE A 65 2.05 -3.48 -4.40
CA ILE A 65 2.84 -3.55 -5.63
C ILE A 65 1.94 -3.08 -6.79
N GLY A 66 2.33 -1.98 -7.42
CA GLY A 66 1.66 -1.41 -8.58
C GLY A 66 2.45 -1.68 -9.86
N GLY A 67 1.74 -2.03 -10.92
CA GLY A 67 2.31 -2.05 -12.26
C GLY A 67 2.56 -0.64 -12.80
N PRO A 68 3.48 -0.46 -13.75
CA PRO A 68 3.70 0.81 -14.42
C PRO A 68 2.41 1.38 -15.05
N GLY A 69 2.30 2.71 -15.09
CA GLY A 69 1.10 3.40 -15.60
C GLY A 69 -0.15 3.27 -14.71
N ARG A 70 -0.13 2.45 -13.66
CA ARG A 70 -1.23 2.34 -12.70
C ARG A 70 -1.12 3.44 -11.66
N THR A 71 -2.23 4.10 -11.40
CA THR A 71 -2.32 5.17 -10.40
C THR A 71 -3.07 4.67 -9.17
N GLY A 72 -2.47 4.86 -7.99
CA GLY A 72 -3.16 4.68 -6.72
C GLY A 72 -3.98 5.92 -6.43
N ARG A 73 -5.31 5.82 -6.40
CA ARG A 73 -6.18 6.90 -5.93
C ARG A 73 -6.31 6.79 -4.41
N THR A 74 -5.73 7.74 -3.69
CA THR A 74 -5.99 7.91 -2.26
C THR A 74 -7.06 8.98 -2.12
N GLU A 75 -8.25 8.59 -1.68
CA GLU A 75 -9.26 9.59 -1.31
C GLU A 75 -8.98 10.04 0.13
N PRO A 76 -9.02 11.36 0.41
CA PRO A 76 -8.90 11.83 1.78
C PRO A 76 -10.08 11.28 2.59
N GLU A 77 -9.78 10.58 3.68
CA GLU A 77 -10.78 10.14 4.66
C GLU A 77 -11.34 11.41 5.32
N VAL A 78 -12.53 11.85 4.89
CA VAL A 78 -13.23 12.98 5.53
C VAL A 78 -13.78 12.46 6.84
N THR A 79 -13.06 12.71 7.94
CA THR A 79 -13.59 12.56 9.29
C THR A 79 -14.72 13.57 9.48
N ARG A 80 -15.92 13.07 9.80
CA ARG A 80 -17.05 13.89 10.23
C ARG A 80 -17.32 13.65 11.70
#